data_AF-A0A6V8DYN0-F1
#
_entry.id   AF-A0A6V8DYN0-F1
#
_cell.length_a   1.000
_cell.length_b   1.000
_cell.length_c   1.000
_cell.angle_alpha   90.00
_cell.angle_beta   90.00
_cell.angle_gamma   90.00
#
_symmetry.space_group_name_H-M   'P 1'
#
loop_
_entity.id
_entity.type
_entity.pdbx_description
1 polymer ?
#
loop_
_entity_poly.entity_id
_entity_poly.type
_entity_poly.pdbx_seq_one_letter_code
_entity_poly.pdbx_strand_id
1 'polypeptide(L)'
;TGEVYGSDTSADIAYLKARLATEVPVASGGGVYLTVRNEDKEALVPVAEELFDLGFTLYATPGTADVLRNSNVEVTTVYRINERKHPDALDLMRRGDISFIVNVPTISGGAVRDGNMMRRLAVELNIPF
;
A
#
# COMPACT_ATOMS: atom_id res chain seq x y z
N THR A 1 8.34 -8.61 21.27
CA THR A 1 7.01 -8.67 20.65
C THR A 1 5.97 -8.46 21.74
N GLY A 2 4.95 -7.66 21.46
CA GLY A 2 3.82 -7.41 22.37
C GLY A 2 2.52 -7.45 21.56
N GLU A 3 1.40 -7.54 22.26
CA GLU A 3 0.06 -7.58 21.66
C GLU A 3 -0.72 -6.34 22.08
N VAL A 4 -1.63 -5.89 21.22
CA VAL A 4 -2.55 -4.77 21.48
C VAL A 4 -3.99 -5.22 21.25
N TYR A 5 -4.92 -4.65 21.99
CA TYR A 5 -6.36 -4.93 21.86
C TYR A 5 -7.13 -3.63 21.84
N GLY A 6 -8.01 -3.48 20.85
CA GLY A 6 -8.98 -2.40 20.74
C GLY A 6 -10.39 -2.95 20.93
N SER A 7 -11.18 -2.30 21.79
CA SER A 7 -12.56 -2.68 22.07
C SER A 7 -13.53 -1.60 21.63
N ASP A 8 -14.52 -1.98 20.85
CA ASP A 8 -15.68 -1.16 20.49
C ASP A 8 -16.83 -2.07 20.04
N THR A 9 -18.05 -1.53 20.08
CA THR A 9 -19.24 -2.16 19.49
C THR A 9 -19.17 -2.25 17.96
N SER A 10 -18.45 -1.32 17.31
CA SER A 10 -18.20 -1.35 15.87
C SER A 10 -16.81 -1.95 15.57
N ALA A 11 -16.75 -2.87 14.62
CA ALA A 11 -15.52 -3.61 14.32
C ALA A 11 -14.42 -2.71 13.73
N ASP A 12 -14.79 -1.75 12.89
CA ASP A 12 -13.91 -0.76 12.28
C ASP A 12 -13.30 0.19 13.33
N ILE A 13 -14.09 0.66 14.29
CA ILE A 13 -13.57 1.48 15.40
C ILE A 13 -12.69 0.66 16.34
N ALA A 14 -13.07 -0.59 16.64
CA ALA A 14 -12.25 -1.49 17.45
C ALA A 14 -10.88 -1.73 16.79
N TYR A 15 -10.85 -1.96 15.48
CA TYR A 15 -9.64 -2.10 14.70
C TYR A 15 -8.80 -0.82 14.70
N LEU A 16 -9.42 0.33 14.47
CA LEU A 16 -8.72 1.62 14.51
C LEU A 16 -8.08 1.87 15.88
N LYS A 17 -8.79 1.61 16.98
CA LYS A 17 -8.23 1.70 18.35
C LYS A 17 -7.04 0.77 18.55
N ALA A 18 -7.14 -0.48 18.10
CA ALA A 18 -6.03 -1.42 18.17
C ALA A 18 -4.82 -0.92 17.36
N ARG A 19 -5.08 -0.34 16.18
CA ARG A 19 -4.04 0.20 15.30
C ARG A 19 -3.37 1.44 15.89
N LEU A 20 -4.13 2.37 16.47
CA LEU A 20 -3.62 3.55 17.15
C LEU A 20 -2.80 3.21 18.41
N ALA A 21 -3.05 2.05 19.02
CA ALA A 21 -2.22 1.54 20.11
C ALA A 21 -0.87 0.98 19.65
N THR A 22 -0.67 0.79 18.34
CA THR A 22 0.65 0.43 17.77
C THR A 22 1.51 1.67 17.60
N GLU A 23 2.84 1.52 17.64
CA GLU A 23 3.79 2.61 17.37
C GLU A 23 3.88 3.00 15.88
N VAL A 24 3.09 2.35 15.01
CA VAL A 24 3.05 2.63 13.57
C VAL A 24 1.87 3.56 13.29
N PRO A 25 2.10 4.72 12.64
CA PRO A 25 1.05 5.71 12.41
C PRO A 25 -0.05 5.17 11.51
N VAL A 26 -1.25 5.73 11.61
CA VAL A 26 -2.31 5.55 10.61
C VAL A 26 -2.13 6.62 9.54
N ALA A 27 -1.95 6.22 8.29
CA ALA A 27 -1.83 7.18 7.20
C ALA A 27 -3.16 7.93 7.02
N SER A 28 -3.10 9.26 7.04
CA SER A 28 -4.26 10.15 6.87
C SER A 28 -4.20 10.98 5.59
N GLY A 29 -3.22 10.71 4.72
CA GLY A 29 -2.99 11.39 3.46
C GLY A 29 -1.62 11.03 2.87
N GLY A 30 -1.28 11.63 1.73
CA GLY A 30 -0.05 11.33 0.99
C GLY A 30 -0.26 10.25 -0.08
N GLY A 31 0.79 9.51 -0.42
CA GLY A 31 0.72 8.50 -1.47
C GLY A 31 0.47 7.08 -0.97
N VAL A 32 -0.39 6.34 -1.69
CA VAL A 32 -0.59 4.90 -1.47
C VAL A 32 0.04 4.11 -2.61
N TYR A 33 0.91 3.16 -2.29
CA TYR A 33 1.45 2.22 -3.27
C TYR A 33 0.67 0.89 -3.25
N LEU A 34 0.05 0.58 -4.39
CA LEU A 34 -0.82 -0.57 -4.60
C LEU A 34 -0.12 -1.61 -5.48
N THR A 35 0.12 -2.80 -4.91
CA THR A 35 0.69 -3.94 -5.63
C THR A 35 -0.01 -5.23 -5.23
N VAL A 36 -0.85 -5.74 -6.13
CA VAL A 36 -1.63 -6.96 -5.92
C VAL A 36 -1.33 -8.02 -6.99
N ARG A 37 -1.65 -9.28 -6.71
CA ARG A 37 -1.66 -10.34 -7.72
C ARG A 37 -2.82 -10.14 -8.69
N ASN A 38 -2.73 -10.71 -9.88
CA ASN A 38 -3.70 -10.49 -10.97
C ASN A 38 -5.15 -10.79 -10.56
N GLU A 39 -5.36 -11.82 -9.74
CA GLU A 39 -6.68 -12.29 -9.30
C GLU A 39 -7.40 -11.27 -8.39
N ASP A 40 -6.67 -10.40 -7.69
CA ASP A 40 -7.25 -9.43 -6.76
C ASP A 40 -7.43 -8.04 -7.37
N LYS A 41 -7.04 -7.83 -8.64
CA LYS A 41 -7.05 -6.48 -9.26
C LYS A 41 -8.44 -5.89 -9.40
N GLU A 42 -9.43 -6.70 -9.78
CA GLU A 42 -10.81 -6.24 -9.89
C GLU A 42 -11.38 -5.89 -8.51
N ALA A 43 -11.07 -6.70 -7.50
CA ALA A 43 -11.50 -6.44 -6.11
C ALA A 43 -10.82 -5.22 -5.49
N LEU A 44 -9.69 -4.77 -6.04
CA LEU A 44 -8.96 -3.58 -5.58
C LEU A 44 -9.62 -2.27 -6.03
N VAL A 45 -10.37 -2.26 -7.15
CA VAL A 45 -10.98 -1.04 -7.71
C VAL A 45 -11.78 -0.25 -6.69
N PRO A 46 -12.77 -0.82 -5.96
CA PRO A 46 -13.55 -0.04 -4.99
C PRO A 46 -12.68 0.52 -3.85
N VAL A 47 -11.66 -0.23 -3.42
CA VAL A 47 -10.73 0.25 -2.38
C VAL A 47 -9.89 1.41 -2.88
N ALA A 48 -9.45 1.37 -4.13
CA ALA A 48 -8.69 2.45 -4.74
C ALA A 48 -9.55 3.70 -4.94
N GLU A 49 -10.81 3.56 -5.34
CA GLU A 49 -11.78 4.66 -5.42
C GLU A 49 -11.95 5.34 -4.05
N GLU A 50 -12.18 4.57 -2.98
CA GLU A 50 -12.31 5.10 -1.62
C GLU A 50 -11.04 5.85 -1.18
N LEU A 51 -9.84 5.31 -1.46
CA LEU A 51 -8.58 5.98 -1.14
C LEU A 51 -8.40 7.29 -1.95
N PHE A 52 -8.79 7.29 -3.21
CA PHE A 52 -8.77 8.48 -4.05
C PHE A 52 -9.72 9.56 -3.51
N ASP A 53 -10.95 9.17 -3.14
CA ASP A 53 -11.96 10.07 -2.57
C ASP A 53 -11.53 10.65 -1.21
N LEU A 54 -10.72 9.92 -0.46
CA LEU A 54 -10.07 10.39 0.77
C LEU A 54 -8.90 11.36 0.51
N GLY A 55 -8.55 11.60 -0.76
CA GLY A 55 -7.50 12.55 -1.17
C GLY A 55 -6.09 11.98 -1.23
N PHE A 56 -5.93 10.65 -1.27
CA PHE A 56 -4.63 10.04 -1.45
C PHE A 56 -4.17 10.09 -2.92
N THR A 57 -2.87 10.23 -3.13
CA THR A 57 -2.24 10.03 -4.44
C THR A 57 -2.00 8.54 -4.65
N LEU A 58 -2.55 7.97 -5.72
CA LEU A 58 -2.38 6.54 -5.98
C LEU A 58 -1.15 6.26 -6.84
N TYR A 59 -0.35 5.30 -6.40
CA TYR A 59 0.78 4.72 -7.12
C TYR A 59 0.54 3.23 -7.29
N ALA A 60 0.76 2.67 -8.48
CA ALA A 60 0.54 1.24 -8.68
C ALA A 60 1.49 0.64 -9.72
N THR A 61 1.76 -0.66 -9.57
CA THR A 61 2.48 -1.44 -10.60
C THR A 61 1.74 -1.40 -11.94
N PRO A 62 2.44 -1.52 -13.10
CA PRO A 62 1.82 -1.29 -14.42
C PRO A 62 0.48 -2.02 -14.61
N GLY A 63 0.45 -3.34 -14.41
CA GLY A 63 -0.78 -4.10 -14.60
C GLY A 63 -1.87 -3.85 -13.55
N THR A 64 -1.54 -3.26 -12.39
CA THR A 64 -2.55 -2.82 -11.41
C THR A 64 -3.08 -1.44 -11.81
N ALA A 65 -2.19 -0.54 -12.23
CA ALA A 65 -2.55 0.79 -12.74
C ALA A 65 -3.48 0.71 -13.95
N ASP A 66 -3.27 -0.25 -14.86
CA ASP A 66 -4.12 -0.44 -16.04
C ASP A 66 -5.58 -0.74 -15.66
N VAL A 67 -5.81 -1.61 -14.67
CA VAL A 67 -7.18 -1.94 -14.19
C VAL A 67 -7.86 -0.75 -13.54
N LEU A 68 -7.10 0.01 -12.73
CA LEU A 68 -7.60 1.22 -12.07
C LEU A 68 -7.97 2.32 -13.10
N ARG A 69 -7.12 2.55 -14.10
CA ARG A 69 -7.41 3.52 -15.17
C ARG A 69 -8.61 3.14 -16.01
N ASN A 70 -8.78 1.85 -16.30
CA ASN A 70 -9.97 1.36 -17.00
C ASN A 70 -11.26 1.61 -16.21
N SER A 71 -11.15 1.78 -14.89
CA SER A 71 -12.25 2.13 -13.99
C SER A 71 -12.34 3.64 -13.72
N ASN A 72 -11.61 4.47 -14.48
CA ASN A 72 -11.54 5.93 -14.31
C ASN A 72 -10.91 6.42 -12.99
N VAL A 73 -10.06 5.59 -12.36
CA VAL A 73 -9.29 5.99 -11.17
C VAL A 73 -7.93 6.55 -11.59
N GLU A 74 -7.63 7.78 -11.18
CA GLU A 74 -6.35 8.44 -11.42
C GLU A 74 -5.23 7.69 -10.65
N VAL A 75 -4.19 7.26 -11.35
CA VAL A 75 -3.08 6.51 -10.74
C VAL A 75 -1.77 6.70 -11.50
N THR A 76 -0.69 6.88 -10.76
CA THR A 76 0.67 6.95 -11.29
C THR A 76 1.30 5.56 -11.36
N THR A 77 1.86 5.20 -12.51
CA THR A 77 2.57 3.92 -12.64
C THR A 77 3.93 3.98 -11.96
N VAL A 78 4.23 2.98 -11.14
CA VAL A 78 5.48 2.82 -10.39
C VAL A 78 5.98 1.39 -10.54
N TYR A 79 7.28 1.24 -10.79
CA TYR A 79 7.88 -0.06 -11.06
C TYR A 79 8.32 -0.79 -9.79
N ARG A 80 8.30 -2.11 -9.87
CA ARG A 80 8.90 -2.98 -8.85
C ARG A 80 10.43 -2.88 -8.92
N ILE A 81 11.06 -3.25 -7.81
CA ILE A 81 12.52 -3.14 -7.64
C ILE A 81 13.25 -4.04 -8.63
N ASN A 82 12.71 -5.24 -8.88
CA ASN A 82 13.30 -6.19 -9.82
C ASN A 82 13.23 -5.74 -11.29
N GLU A 83 12.36 -4.78 -11.64
CA GLU A 83 12.22 -4.27 -13.00
C GLU A 83 13.32 -3.28 -13.39
N ARG A 84 14.04 -2.71 -12.39
CA ARG A 84 15.15 -1.74 -12.60
C ARG A 84 14.77 -0.56 -13.49
N LYS A 85 13.58 0.00 -13.27
CA LYS A 85 13.03 1.17 -13.96
C LYS A 85 12.58 2.21 -12.95
N HIS A 86 12.50 3.47 -13.37
CA HIS A 86 12.04 4.58 -12.53
C HIS A 86 10.72 5.19 -13.05
N PRO A 87 9.88 5.75 -12.17
CA PRO A 87 10.02 5.73 -10.71
C PRO A 87 9.80 4.33 -10.13
N ASP A 88 10.60 3.93 -9.15
CA ASP A 88 10.40 2.68 -8.39
C ASP A 88 9.89 2.97 -6.97
N ALA A 89 9.32 1.94 -6.35
CA ALA A 89 8.69 2.06 -5.04
C ALA A 89 9.66 2.48 -3.93
N LEU A 90 10.92 2.02 -3.92
CA LEU A 90 11.85 2.35 -2.84
C LEU A 90 12.25 3.82 -2.87
N ASP A 91 12.48 4.36 -4.07
CA ASP A 91 12.81 5.78 -4.24
C ASP A 91 11.67 6.68 -3.76
N LEU A 92 10.42 6.36 -4.14
CA LEU A 92 9.25 7.11 -3.70
C LEU A 92 9.03 7.02 -2.18
N MET A 93 9.25 5.84 -1.56
CA MET A 93 9.23 5.71 -0.11
C MET A 93 10.27 6.60 0.56
N ARG A 94 11.51 6.62 0.05
CA ARG A 94 12.61 7.44 0.61
C ARG A 94 12.37 8.94 0.47
N ARG A 95 11.68 9.37 -0.59
CA ARG A 95 11.28 10.77 -0.79
C ARG A 95 10.12 11.22 0.10
N GLY A 96 9.43 10.28 0.74
CA GLY A 96 8.21 10.55 1.50
C GLY A 96 6.96 10.70 0.62
N ASP A 97 7.06 10.33 -0.67
CA ASP A 97 5.92 10.37 -1.60
C ASP A 97 4.90 9.26 -1.28
N ILE A 98 5.37 8.11 -0.74
CA ILE A 98 4.53 7.01 -0.28
C ILE A 98 4.45 7.02 1.24
N SER A 99 3.22 7.14 1.76
CA SER A 99 2.90 7.11 3.19
C SER A 99 2.13 5.85 3.60
N PHE A 100 1.66 5.05 2.65
CA PHE A 100 0.94 3.80 2.90
C PHE A 100 1.17 2.79 1.78
N ILE A 101 1.28 1.49 2.12
CA ILE A 101 1.49 0.42 1.14
C ILE A 101 0.42 -0.65 1.32
N VAL A 102 -0.17 -1.08 0.19
CA VAL A 102 -1.03 -2.26 0.11
C VAL A 102 -0.34 -3.29 -0.77
N ASN A 103 0.19 -4.35 -0.15
CA ASN A 103 0.95 -5.38 -0.85
C ASN A 103 0.33 -6.78 -0.67
N VAL A 104 -0.25 -7.29 -1.75
CA VAL A 104 -0.79 -8.65 -1.85
C VAL A 104 0.05 -9.44 -2.87
N PRO A 105 1.15 -10.09 -2.45
CA PRO A 105 2.10 -10.68 -3.38
C PRO A 105 1.59 -11.98 -4.00
N THR A 106 2.01 -12.24 -5.24
CA THR A 106 2.02 -13.61 -5.79
C THR A 106 3.16 -14.41 -5.16
N ILE A 107 3.00 -15.71 -4.98
CA ILE A 107 4.06 -16.60 -4.47
C ILE A 107 5.09 -16.86 -5.59
N SER A 108 5.98 -15.89 -5.82
CA SER A 108 7.11 -16.01 -6.75
C SER A 108 8.38 -15.42 -6.14
N GLY A 109 9.55 -15.98 -6.49
CA GLY A 109 10.82 -15.59 -5.85
C GLY A 109 11.17 -14.11 -6.00
N GLY A 110 10.83 -13.49 -7.13
CA GLY A 110 11.02 -12.06 -7.37
C GLY A 110 10.11 -11.19 -6.50
N ALA A 111 8.80 -11.50 -6.47
CA ALA A 111 7.83 -10.75 -5.67
C ALA A 111 8.10 -10.83 -4.16
N VAL A 112 8.55 -11.99 -3.68
CA VAL A 112 8.93 -12.18 -2.27
C VAL A 112 10.16 -11.35 -1.90
N ARG A 113 11.18 -11.30 -2.77
CA ARG A 113 12.38 -10.48 -2.56
C ARG A 113 12.05 -9.00 -2.51
N ASP A 114 11.26 -8.51 -3.45
CA ASP A 114 10.84 -7.12 -3.50
C ASP A 114 9.99 -6.74 -2.27
N GLY A 115 9.02 -7.60 -1.91
CA GLY A 115 8.21 -7.42 -0.70
C GLY A 115 9.04 -7.40 0.59
N ASN A 116 10.09 -8.21 0.68
CA ASN A 116 11.00 -8.20 1.84
C ASN A 116 11.83 -6.92 1.94
N MET A 117 12.30 -6.38 0.80
CA MET A 117 13.02 -5.11 0.78
C MET A 117 12.10 -3.94 1.17
N MET A 118 10.90 -3.88 0.59
CA MET A 118 9.92 -2.84 0.92
C MET A 118 9.50 -2.91 2.40
N ARG A 119 9.23 -4.11 2.94
CA ARG A 119 8.83 -4.25 4.34
C ARG A 119 9.91 -3.78 5.32
N ARG A 120 11.18 -4.04 5.03
CA ARG A 120 12.31 -3.54 5.85
C ARG A 120 12.34 -2.01 5.84
N LEU A 121 12.28 -1.41 4.66
CA LEU A 121 12.29 0.04 4.54
C LEU A 121 11.03 0.69 5.17
N ALA A 122 9.87 0.05 5.04
CA ALA A 122 8.63 0.54 5.66
C ALA A 122 8.74 0.61 7.19
N VAL A 123 9.38 -0.38 7.82
CA VAL A 123 9.69 -0.34 9.27
C VAL A 123 10.65 0.80 9.59
N GLU A 124 11.71 0.99 8.81
CA GLU A 124 12.68 2.09 9.02
C GLU A 124 12.05 3.48 8.91
N LEU A 125 11.06 3.63 8.02
CA LEU A 125 10.39 4.90 7.72
C LEU A 125 9.04 5.08 8.44
N ASN A 126 8.63 4.13 9.28
CA ASN A 126 7.31 4.10 9.91
C ASN A 126 6.13 4.19 8.92
N ILE A 127 6.28 3.58 7.74
CA ILE A 127 5.23 3.48 6.73
C ILE A 127 4.39 2.23 7.02
N PRO A 128 3.05 2.33 7.15
CA PRO A 128 2.17 1.17 7.24
C PRO A 128 2.21 0.35 5.94
N PHE A 129 2.28 -0.98 6.08
CA PHE A 129 2.49 -1.93 5.00
C PHE A 129 1.58 -3.15 5.12
#